data_AF-A0A6G8PYE7-F1
#
_entry.id   AF-A0A6G8PYE7-F1
#
_cell.length_a   1.000
_cell.length_b   1.000
_cell.length_c   1.000
_cell.angle_alpha   90.00
_cell.angle_beta   90.00
_cell.angle_gamma   90.00
#
_symmetry.space_group_name_H-M   'P 1'
#
loop_
_entity.id
_entity.type
_entity.pdbx_description
1 polymer ?
#
loop_
_entity_poly.entity_id
_entity_poly.type
_entity_poly.pdbx_seq_one_letter_code
_entity_poly.pdbx_strand_id
1 'polypeptide(L)'
;MAKEESGVEEIIPGLIVRHTNRRLGRLELSDACERLICGKISFSEFVDQVGEGFRELLDFMMEHDLHPGRPEEVVYCVDCYADFCCRETIRSQLGELYRMGAARVAGAKAS
;
A
#
# COMPACT_ATOMS: atom_id res chain seq x y z
N MET A 1 -39.88 -13.17 11.37
CA MET A 1 -39.71 -11.84 10.73
C MET A 1 -38.87 -11.00 11.67
N ALA A 2 -37.61 -10.78 11.33
CA ALA A 2 -36.76 -9.82 12.02
C ALA A 2 -36.03 -9.03 10.93
N LYS A 3 -36.16 -7.71 11.02
CA LYS A 3 -35.81 -6.69 10.05
C LYS A 3 -34.43 -6.19 10.44
N GLU A 4 -33.42 -6.41 9.61
CA GLU A 4 -32.06 -5.88 9.83
C GLU A 4 -32.00 -4.48 9.20
N GLU A 5 -31.90 -3.48 10.06
CA GLU A 5 -31.78 -2.07 9.72
C GLU A 5 -30.30 -1.71 9.64
N SER A 6 -29.93 -1.13 8.50
CA SER A 6 -28.59 -0.69 8.15
C SER A 6 -28.16 0.48 9.04
N GLY A 7 -27.12 0.26 9.86
CA GLY A 7 -26.51 1.29 10.70
C GLY A 7 -25.46 2.07 9.93
N VAL A 8 -25.75 3.34 9.66
CA VAL A 8 -24.81 4.35 9.18
C VAL A 8 -24.03 4.85 10.40
N GLU A 9 -22.74 4.55 10.51
CA GLU A 9 -21.91 5.01 11.63
C GLU A 9 -21.40 6.44 11.38
N GLU A 10 -21.79 7.32 12.30
CA GLU A 10 -21.46 8.74 12.41
C GLU A 10 -19.98 8.93 12.82
N ILE A 11 -19.24 9.80 12.12
CA ILE A 11 -17.80 10.01 12.34
C ILE A 11 -17.62 11.09 13.43
N ILE A 12 -17.14 10.69 14.60
CA ILE A 12 -16.89 11.59 15.75
C ILE A 12 -15.44 12.11 15.71
N PRO A 13 -15.20 13.43 15.72
CA PRO A 13 -13.85 14.01 15.73
C PRO A 13 -13.21 13.87 17.12
N GLY A 14 -12.07 13.17 17.18
CA GLY A 14 -11.33 12.83 18.41
C GLY A 14 -11.20 11.31 18.66
N LEU A 15 -11.83 10.49 17.83
CA LEU A 15 -11.70 9.04 17.88
C LEU A 15 -10.37 8.62 17.24
N ILE A 16 -9.41 8.15 18.05
CA ILE A 16 -8.25 7.40 17.56
C ILE A 16 -8.82 6.29 16.68
N VAL A 17 -8.47 6.32 15.38
CA VAL A 17 -8.92 5.35 14.39
C VAL A 17 -8.60 3.96 14.92
N ARG A 18 -9.61 3.29 15.46
CA ARG A 18 -9.54 1.88 15.80
C ARG A 18 -9.39 1.16 14.47
N HIS A 19 -8.15 0.85 14.11
CA HIS A 19 -7.86 -0.18 13.14
C HIS A 19 -8.65 -1.40 13.61
N THR A 20 -9.74 -1.72 12.91
CA THR A 20 -10.42 -2.98 13.10
C THR A 20 -9.38 -4.04 12.79
N ASN A 21 -8.80 -4.60 13.85
CA ASN A 21 -7.94 -5.77 13.89
C ASN A 21 -8.76 -7.01 13.47
N ARG A 22 -9.45 -6.94 12.31
CA ARG A 22 -9.78 -8.14 11.55
C ARG A 22 -8.43 -8.59 11.04
N ARG A 23 -7.88 -9.65 11.64
CA ARG A 23 -6.78 -10.42 11.05
C ARG A 23 -7.09 -10.55 9.57
N LEU A 24 -6.38 -9.78 8.74
CA LEU A 24 -6.44 -9.95 7.31
C LEU A 24 -5.86 -11.33 7.09
N GLY A 25 -6.73 -12.30 6.81
CA GLY A 25 -6.30 -13.60 6.33
C GLY A 25 -5.32 -13.38 5.19
N ARG A 26 -4.36 -14.30 5.01
CA ARG A 26 -3.24 -14.17 4.07
C ARG A 26 -3.66 -13.44 2.80
N LEU A 27 -3.18 -12.21 2.63
CA LEU A 27 -3.55 -11.40 1.49
C LEU A 27 -2.87 -11.95 0.24
N GLU A 28 -3.59 -11.96 -0.88
CA GLU A 28 -2.93 -12.15 -2.16
C GLU A 28 -2.02 -10.95 -2.45
N LEU A 29 -0.94 -11.19 -3.20
CA LEU A 29 0.07 -10.17 -3.51
C LEU A 29 -0.56 -8.88 -4.07
N SER A 30 -1.49 -9.02 -5.01
CA SER A 30 -2.18 -7.89 -5.63
C SER A 30 -3.04 -7.09 -4.66
N ASP A 31 -3.72 -7.76 -3.73
CA ASP A 31 -4.52 -7.12 -2.68
C ASP A 31 -3.62 -6.39 -1.66
N ALA A 32 -2.48 -6.97 -1.32
CA ALA A 32 -1.48 -6.31 -0.48
C ALA A 32 -0.92 -5.06 -1.16
N CYS A 33 -0.60 -5.13 -2.46
CA CYS A 33 -0.09 -3.98 -3.23
C CYS A 33 -1.12 -2.84 -3.30
N GLU A 34 -2.39 -3.13 -3.62
CA GLU A 34 -3.46 -2.12 -3.65
C GLU A 34 -3.60 -1.45 -2.27
N ARG A 35 -3.66 -2.26 -1.21
CA ARG A 35 -3.85 -1.76 0.15
C ARG A 35 -2.67 -0.91 0.61
N LEU A 36 -1.45 -1.30 0.25
CA LEU A 36 -0.25 -0.51 0.57
C LEU A 36 -0.30 0.85 -0.15
N ILE A 37 -0.59 0.87 -1.45
CA ILE A 37 -0.71 2.12 -2.24
C ILE A 37 -1.82 3.02 -1.68
N CYS A 38 -2.94 2.44 -1.26
CA CYS A 38 -4.05 3.18 -0.66
C CYS A 38 -3.81 3.57 0.81
N GLY A 39 -2.66 3.23 1.42
CA GLY A 39 -2.38 3.50 2.83
C GLY A 39 -3.29 2.73 3.80
N LYS A 40 -3.89 1.62 3.36
CA LYS A 40 -4.79 0.75 4.17
C LYS A 40 -4.01 -0.25 5.04
N ILE A 41 -2.74 -0.50 4.72
CA ILE A 41 -1.82 -1.35 5.49
C ILE A 41 -0.45 -0.64 5.57
N SER A 42 0.33 -0.92 6.61
CA SER A 42 1.68 -0.37 6.77
C SER A 42 2.72 -1.15 5.95
N PHE A 43 3.93 -0.59 5.79
CA PHE A 43 5.06 -1.30 5.19
C PHE A 43 5.40 -2.60 5.92
N SER A 44 5.42 -2.58 7.26
CA SER A 44 5.67 -3.77 8.07
C SER A 44 4.62 -4.86 7.81
N GLU A 45 3.34 -4.48 7.80
CA GLU A 45 2.24 -5.41 7.56
C GLU A 45 2.28 -5.98 6.13
N PHE A 46 2.70 -5.18 5.14
CA PHE A 46 2.91 -5.66 3.78
C PHE A 46 4.05 -6.70 3.71
N VAL A 47 5.19 -6.44 4.37
CA VAL A 47 6.33 -7.38 4.40
C VAL A 47 5.95 -8.69 5.09
N ASP A 48 5.18 -8.63 6.18
CA ASP A 48 4.67 -9.84 6.86
C ASP A 48 3.79 -10.72 5.95
N GLN A 49 3.12 -10.12 4.96
CA GLN A 49 2.21 -10.83 4.04
C GLN A 49 2.92 -11.33 2.77
N VAL A 50 3.79 -10.49 2.21
CA VAL A 50 4.41 -10.68 0.88
C VAL A 50 5.84 -11.22 0.97
N GLY A 51 6.49 -11.08 2.13
CA GLY A 51 7.88 -11.44 2.34
C GLY A 51 8.85 -10.34 1.88
N GLU A 52 10.10 -10.72 1.65
CA GLU A 52 11.20 -9.78 1.40
C GLU A 52 11.29 -9.26 -0.04
N GLY A 53 10.37 -9.66 -0.94
CA GLY A 53 10.45 -9.36 -2.37
C GLY A 53 10.41 -7.87 -2.75
N PHE A 54 9.93 -7.01 -1.85
CA PHE A 54 9.90 -5.55 -2.02
C PHE A 54 10.81 -4.80 -1.05
N ARG A 55 11.66 -5.52 -0.31
CA ARG A 55 12.40 -4.96 0.83
C ARG A 55 13.24 -3.74 0.45
N GLU A 56 13.97 -3.79 -0.66
CA GLU A 56 14.83 -2.69 -1.12
C GLU A 56 14.01 -1.45 -1.49
N LEU A 57 12.88 -1.63 -2.16
CA LEU A 57 11.95 -0.54 -2.44
C LEU A 57 11.40 0.07 -1.16
N LEU A 58 10.93 -0.75 -0.22
CA LEU A 58 10.32 -0.26 1.01
C LEU A 58 11.31 0.47 1.91
N ASP A 59 12.54 -0.06 2.00
CA ASP A 59 13.63 0.57 2.74
C ASP A 59 13.97 1.94 2.15
N PHE A 60 14.12 2.02 0.81
CA PHE A 60 14.32 3.28 0.10
C PHE A 60 13.17 4.28 0.34
N MET A 61 11.93 3.80 0.31
CA MET A 61 10.78 4.64 0.57
C MET A 61 10.73 5.15 2.00
N MET A 62 11.11 4.32 2.98
CA MET A 62 11.19 4.75 4.38
C MET A 62 12.33 5.75 4.61
N GLU A 63 13.50 5.53 4.02
CA GLU A 63 14.65 6.43 4.13
C GLU A 63 14.35 7.83 3.55
N HIS A 64 13.60 7.87 2.45
CA HIS A 64 13.23 9.11 1.75
C HIS A 64 11.83 9.65 2.10
N ASP A 65 11.16 9.10 3.11
CA ASP A 65 9.79 9.47 3.54
C ASP A 65 8.76 9.48 2.39
N LEU A 66 8.87 8.51 1.48
CA LEU A 66 8.06 8.40 0.27
C LEU A 66 6.78 7.60 0.52
N HIS A 67 5.67 8.12 -0.01
CA HIS A 67 4.37 7.47 0.11
C HIS A 67 4.02 6.67 -1.17
N PRO A 68 3.66 5.37 -1.07
CA PRO A 68 3.34 4.51 -2.23
C PRO A 68 2.10 4.98 -3.01
N GLY A 69 1.22 5.74 -2.38
CA GLY A 69 0.11 6.43 -3.05
C GLY A 69 0.50 7.56 -4.02
N ARG A 70 1.80 7.91 -4.12
CA ARG A 70 2.30 9.01 -4.95
C ARG A 70 3.36 8.53 -5.95
N PRO A 71 2.95 7.77 -6.99
CA PRO A 71 3.88 7.08 -7.89
C PRO A 71 4.88 8.00 -8.58
N GLU A 72 4.46 9.20 -8.99
CA GLU A 72 5.33 10.15 -9.68
C GLU A 72 6.47 10.64 -8.78
N GLU A 73 6.18 10.92 -7.51
CA GLU A 73 7.18 11.33 -6.52
C GLU A 73 8.16 10.18 -6.23
N VAL A 74 7.65 8.95 -6.10
CA VAL A 74 8.50 7.77 -5.86
C VAL A 74 9.44 7.52 -7.05
N VAL A 75 8.91 7.54 -8.28
CA VAL A 75 9.71 7.35 -9.50
C VAL A 75 10.81 8.42 -9.60
N TYR A 76 10.43 9.68 -9.38
CA TYR A 76 11.38 10.80 -9.41
C TYR A 76 12.50 10.61 -8.38
N CYS A 77 12.15 10.29 -7.13
CA CYS A 77 13.16 10.06 -6.09
C CYS A 77 14.06 8.87 -6.40
N VAL A 78 13.53 7.76 -6.93
CA VAL A 78 14.35 6.62 -7.34
C VAL A 78 15.35 7.02 -8.43
N ASP A 79 14.93 7.81 -9.42
CA ASP A 79 15.83 8.27 -10.48
C ASP A 79 16.93 9.21 -9.98
N CYS A 80 16.62 10.07 -9.01
CA CYS A 80 17.55 11.05 -8.46
C CYS A 80 18.50 10.47 -7.41
N TYR A 81 18.00 9.61 -6.52
CA TYR A 81 18.69 9.25 -5.28
C TYR A 81 19.03 7.77 -5.15
N ALA A 82 18.42 6.88 -5.93
CA ALA A 82 18.75 5.47 -5.81
C ALA A 82 20.19 5.21 -6.29
N ASP A 83 20.97 4.59 -5.41
CA ASP A 83 22.31 4.09 -5.67
C ASP A 83 22.34 3.19 -6.91
N PHE A 84 23.43 3.27 -7.67
CA PHE A 84 23.57 2.54 -8.94
C PHE A 84 23.38 1.03 -8.76
N CYS A 85 23.85 0.46 -7.65
CA CYS A 85 23.78 -0.98 -7.38
C CYS A 85 22.36 -1.49 -7.07
N CYS A 86 21.49 -0.64 -6.51
CA CYS A 86 20.14 -1.04 -6.08
C CYS A 86 19.04 -0.48 -6.99
N ARG A 87 19.38 0.48 -7.86
CA ARG A 87 18.43 1.18 -8.75
C ARG A 87 17.63 0.24 -9.64
N GLU A 88 18.28 -0.76 -10.24
CA GLU A 88 17.57 -1.73 -11.11
C GLU A 88 16.59 -2.58 -10.32
N THR A 89 16.99 -3.05 -9.14
CA THR A 89 16.11 -3.84 -8.26
C THR A 89 14.93 -3.01 -7.76
N ILE A 90 15.19 -1.79 -7.26
CA ILE A 90 14.15 -0.87 -6.80
C ILE A 90 13.18 -0.55 -7.95
N ARG A 91 13.67 -0.30 -9.16
CA ARG A 91 12.79 -0.08 -10.33
C ARG A 91 11.95 -1.31 -10.69
N SER A 92 12.53 -2.50 -10.62
CA SER A 92 11.80 -3.75 -10.87
C SER A 92 10.67 -3.94 -9.86
N GLN A 93 10.99 -3.81 -8.57
CA GLN A 93 10.03 -3.89 -7.46
C GLN A 93 8.95 -2.80 -7.57
N LEU A 94 9.32 -1.57 -7.93
CA LEU A 94 8.39 -0.45 -8.13
C LEU A 94 7.42 -0.74 -9.28
N GLY A 95 7.94 -1.25 -10.39
CA GLY A 95 7.14 -1.65 -11.55
C GLY A 95 6.17 -2.77 -11.20
N GLU A 96 6.59 -3.74 -10.40
CA GLU A 96 5.72 -4.83 -9.93
C GLU A 96 4.64 -4.30 -8.96
N LEU A 97 5.01 -3.47 -7.99
CA LEU A 97 4.09 -2.87 -7.02
C LEU A 97 2.95 -2.14 -7.73
N TYR A 98 3.27 -1.25 -8.67
CA TYR A 98 2.27 -0.49 -9.39
C TYR A 98 1.53 -1.31 -10.44
N ARG A 99 2.16 -2.31 -11.08
CA ARG A 99 1.44 -3.20 -11.99
C ARG A 99 0.37 -4.00 -11.25
N MET A 100 0.70 -4.52 -10.08
CA MET A 100 -0.21 -5.32 -9.26
C MET A 100 -1.29 -4.46 -8.59
N GLY A 101 -0.93 -3.25 -8.15
CA GLY A 101 -1.86 -2.33 -7.47
C GLY A 101 -2.73 -1.47 -8.39
N ALA A 102 -2.20 -0.99 -9.53
CA ALA A 102 -2.93 -0.06 -10.42
C ALA A 102 -4.15 -0.70 -11.08
N ALA A 103 -4.13 -2.02 -11.31
CA ALA A 103 -5.27 -2.77 -11.86
C ALA A 103 -6.54 -2.62 -11.02
N ARG A 104 -6.43 -2.35 -9.71
CA ARG A 104 -7.58 -2.20 -8.80
C ARG A 104 -7.80 -0.77 -8.31
N VAL A 105 -6.75 0.06 -8.22
CA VAL A 105 -6.89 1.48 -7.89
C VAL A 105 -7.65 2.25 -8.98
N ALA A 106 -7.47 1.90 -10.26
CA ALA A 106 -8.23 2.51 -11.36
C ALA A 106 -9.73 2.12 -11.34
N GLY A 107 -10.06 0.91 -10.85
CA GLY A 107 -11.45 0.48 -10.68
C GLY A 107 -12.18 1.19 -9.54
N ALA A 108 -11.47 1.53 -8.46
CA ALA A 108 -12.04 2.20 -7.30
C ALA A 108 -12.38 3.70 -7.51
N LYS A 109 -11.81 4.36 -8.53
CA LYS A 109 -12.18 5.74 -8.91
C LYS A 109 -13.41 5.83 -9.84
N ALA A 110 -13.96 4.69 -10.28
CA ALA A 110 -15.06 4.63 -11.24
C ALA A 110 -16.42 4.25 -10.61
N SER A 111 -16.56 4.32 -9.28
CA SER A 111 -17.81 3.99 -8.55
C SER A 111 -18.26 5.14 -7.67
#